data_AF-A0A4U6U5V7-F1
#
_entry.id   AF-A0A4U6U5V7-F1
#
_cell.length_a   1.000
_cell.length_b   1.000
_cell.length_c   1.000
_cell.angle_alpha   90.00
_cell.angle_beta   90.00
_cell.angle_gamma   90.00
#
_symmetry.space_group_name_H-M   'P 1'
#
loop_
_entity.id
_entity.type
_entity.pdbx_description
1 polymer ?
#
loop_
_entity_poly.entity_id
_entity_poly.type
_entity_poly.pdbx_seq_one_letter_code
_entity_poly.pdbx_strand_id
1 'polypeptide(L)'
;MNPPPCFTQKTRKEIQADAACVDLRVRCPYFYELGCKIVPFRYKEVLSKSHSSSTMTVPKFVPRLTKEETRVFESARESMAAFKKWRAGGVRLQKATILGRKRKTKLLDGPSTP
;
A
#
# COMPACT_ATOMS: atom_id res chain seq x y z
N MET A 1 7.07 -15.06 9.86
CA MET A 1 6.69 -16.46 9.54
C MET A 1 7.51 -16.95 8.37
N ASN A 2 8.10 -18.14 8.46
CA ASN A 2 8.66 -18.82 7.29
C ASN A 2 7.50 -19.46 6.51
N PRO A 3 7.47 -19.38 5.17
CA PRO A 3 6.44 -20.06 4.40
C PRO A 3 6.51 -21.57 4.66
N PRO A 4 5.37 -22.29 4.67
CA PRO A 4 5.39 -23.74 4.78
C PRO A 4 6.28 -24.37 3.69
N PRO A 5 6.85 -25.56 3.92
CA PRO A 5 7.76 -26.22 2.97
C PRO A 5 7.18 -26.41 1.55
N CYS A 6 5.86 -26.42 1.40
CA CYS A 6 5.19 -26.48 0.10
C CYS A 6 5.14 -25.14 -0.66
N PHE A 7 5.45 -24.01 -0.02
CA PHE A 7 5.47 -22.65 -0.60
C PHE A 7 6.90 -22.11 -0.75
N THR A 8 7.84 -22.96 -1.14
CA THR A 8 9.24 -22.53 -1.38
C THR A 8 9.39 -21.79 -2.70
N GLN A 9 10.50 -21.05 -2.84
CA GLN A 9 10.83 -20.36 -4.09
C GLN A 9 11.02 -21.34 -5.25
N LYS A 10 11.48 -22.57 -4.99
CA LYS A 10 11.61 -23.64 -5.99
C LYS A 10 10.24 -24.03 -6.55
N THR A 11 9.30 -24.38 -5.66
CA THR A 11 7.93 -24.74 -6.03
C THR A 11 7.25 -23.61 -6.81
N ARG A 12 7.47 -22.35 -6.42
CA ARG A 12 6.95 -21.18 -7.13
C ARG A 12 7.47 -21.10 -8.57
N LYS A 13 8.77 -21.31 -8.79
CA LYS A 13 9.38 -21.25 -10.13
C LYS A 13 8.90 -22.38 -11.04
N GLU A 14 8.72 -23.59 -10.50
CA GLU A 14 8.22 -24.74 -11.27
C GLU A 14 6.78 -24.51 -11.73
N ILE A 15 5.89 -24.06 -10.83
CA ILE A 15 4.50 -23.73 -11.17
C ILE A 15 4.44 -22.58 -12.20
N GLN A 16 5.35 -21.61 -12.10
CA GLN A 16 5.42 -20.48 -13.03
C GLN A 16 5.97 -20.86 -14.42
N ALA A 17 6.78 -21.91 -14.51
CA ALA A 17 7.27 -22.44 -15.78
C ALA A 17 6.18 -23.22 -16.51
N ASP A 18 5.50 -24.12 -15.82
CA ASP A 18 4.30 -24.80 -16.30
C ASP A 18 3.51 -25.38 -15.11
N ALA A 19 2.29 -24.88 -14.90
CA ALA A 19 1.45 -25.33 -13.81
C ALA A 19 0.91 -26.76 -14.02
N ALA A 20 0.79 -27.22 -15.27
CA ALA A 20 0.26 -28.55 -15.59
C ALA A 20 1.28 -29.66 -15.27
N CYS A 21 2.58 -29.36 -15.25
CA CYS A 21 3.63 -30.34 -14.96
C CYS A 21 3.88 -30.56 -13.45
N VAL A 22 3.19 -29.84 -12.57
CA VAL A 22 3.38 -29.92 -11.12
C VAL A 22 2.25 -30.71 -10.47
N ASP A 23 2.55 -31.90 -9.93
CA ASP A 23 1.60 -32.62 -9.08
C ASP A 23 1.52 -31.96 -7.69
N LEU A 24 0.53 -31.09 -7.54
CA LEU A 24 0.23 -30.41 -6.28
C LEU A 24 -0.35 -31.35 -5.22
N ARG A 25 -1.01 -32.44 -5.61
CA ARG A 25 -1.67 -33.36 -4.67
C ARG A 25 -0.63 -34.14 -3.87
N VAL A 26 0.43 -34.61 -4.53
CA VAL A 26 1.55 -35.30 -3.86
C VAL A 26 2.34 -34.35 -2.94
N ARG A 27 2.46 -33.06 -3.33
CA ARG A 27 3.20 -32.07 -2.55
C ARG A 27 2.42 -31.54 -1.35
N CYS A 28 1.14 -31.23 -1.54
CA CYS A 28 0.26 -30.70 -0.50
C CYS A 28 -1.21 -30.89 -0.93
N PRO A 29 -1.94 -31.86 -0.33
CA PRO A 29 -3.33 -32.14 -0.70
C PRO A 29 -4.26 -30.92 -0.61
N TYR A 30 -3.95 -29.96 0.25
CA TYR A 30 -4.73 -28.74 0.49
C TYR A 30 -3.99 -27.47 0.03
N PHE A 31 -3.13 -27.57 -1.00
CA PHE A 31 -2.26 -26.48 -1.44
C PHE A 31 -2.99 -25.13 -1.60
N TYR A 32 -4.10 -25.12 -2.33
CA TYR A 32 -4.87 -23.89 -2.57
C TYR A 32 -5.54 -23.37 -1.31
N GLU A 33 -6.20 -24.24 -0.53
CA GLU A 33 -6.87 -23.83 0.70
C GLU A 33 -5.88 -23.24 1.72
N LEU A 34 -4.73 -23.89 1.86
CA LEU A 34 -3.63 -23.42 2.70
C LEU A 34 -3.10 -22.07 2.21
N GLY A 35 -2.85 -21.91 0.91
CA GLY A 35 -2.40 -20.66 0.30
C GLY A 35 -3.39 -19.51 0.52
N CYS A 36 -4.69 -19.78 0.30
CA CYS A 36 -5.78 -18.84 0.54
C CYS A 36 -5.90 -18.40 2.00
N LYS A 37 -5.57 -19.26 2.97
CA LYS A 37 -5.55 -18.88 4.39
C LYS A 37 -4.28 -18.08 4.75
N ILE A 38 -3.13 -18.47 4.21
CA ILE A 38 -1.83 -17.81 4.50
C ILE A 38 -1.81 -16.36 4.04
N VAL A 39 -2.35 -16.07 2.85
CA VAL A 39 -2.31 -14.72 2.27
C VAL A 39 -2.98 -13.66 3.17
N PRO A 40 -4.24 -13.82 3.64
CA PRO A 40 -4.86 -12.94 4.63
C PRO A 40 -4.07 -12.83 5.94
N PHE A 41 -3.51 -13.94 6.45
CA PHE A 41 -2.70 -13.89 7.68
C PHE A 41 -1.45 -13.02 7.51
N ARG A 42 -0.77 -13.11 6.36
CA ARG A 42 0.40 -12.27 6.07
C ARG A 42 0.04 -10.80 5.97
N TYR A 43 -1.02 -10.45 5.24
CA TYR A 43 -1.44 -9.06 5.13
C TYR A 43 -1.91 -8.49 6.48
N LYS A 44 -2.64 -9.26 7.28
CA LYS A 44 -3.04 -8.86 8.64
C LYS A 44 -1.82 -8.58 9.52
N GLU A 45 -0.78 -9.42 9.45
CA GLU A 45 0.47 -9.23 10.18
C GLU A 45 1.22 -7.97 9.70
N VAL A 46 1.29 -7.74 8.38
CA VAL A 46 1.91 -6.55 7.77
C VAL A 46 1.22 -5.27 8.26
N LEU A 47 -0.12 -5.23 8.22
CA LEU A 47 -0.91 -4.07 8.67
C LEU A 47 -0.81 -3.85 10.19
N SER A 48 -0.79 -4.92 10.97
CA SER A 48 -0.62 -4.79 12.43
C SER A 48 0.73 -4.18 12.77
N LYS A 49 1.80 -4.60 12.07
CA LYS A 49 3.15 -4.08 12.26
C LYS A 49 3.34 -2.67 11.73
N SER A 50 2.71 -2.30 10.61
CA SER A 50 2.79 -0.94 10.08
C SER A 50 2.21 0.09 11.06
N HIS A 51 1.14 -0.27 11.77
CA HIS A 51 0.50 0.61 12.75
C HIS A 51 1.22 0.65 14.11
N SER A 52 1.88 -0.45 14.50
CA SER A 52 2.49 -0.63 15.83
C SER A 52 3.99 -0.29 15.88
N SER A 53 4.67 -0.22 14.74
CA SER A 53 6.11 0.10 14.72
C SER A 53 6.37 1.55 15.14
N SER A 54 7.12 1.70 16.23
CA SER A 54 7.76 2.96 16.59
C SER A 54 8.61 3.46 15.42
N THR A 55 8.46 4.72 15.06
CA THR A 55 9.06 5.35 13.87
C THR A 55 10.60 5.37 13.85
N MET A 56 11.25 5.00 14.96
CA MET A 56 12.67 5.25 15.20
C MET A 56 13.63 4.12 14.77
N THR A 57 13.14 2.94 14.37
CA THR A 57 14.03 1.86 13.90
C THR A 57 13.45 1.18 12.67
N VAL A 58 14.29 0.88 11.68
CA VAL A 58 13.90 0.03 10.54
C VAL A 58 13.51 -1.33 11.12
N PRO A 59 12.23 -1.75 11.05
CA PRO A 59 11.83 -3.00 11.65
C PRO A 59 12.61 -4.13 10.99
N LYS A 60 13.22 -5.03 11.76
CA LYS A 60 13.94 -6.24 11.29
C LYS A 60 13.10 -7.14 10.35
N PHE A 61 11.81 -6.82 10.22
CA PHE A 61 10.82 -7.44 9.35
C PHE A 61 10.79 -6.87 7.92
N VAL A 62 11.14 -5.61 7.69
CA VAL A 62 11.10 -4.96 6.36
C VAL A 62 11.93 -5.70 5.31
N PRO A 63 13.17 -6.17 5.60
CA PRO A 63 13.96 -6.92 4.62
C PRO A 63 13.36 -8.29 4.23
N ARG A 64 12.34 -8.78 4.96
CA ARG A 64 11.70 -10.09 4.72
C ARG A 64 10.35 -9.94 4.01
N LEU A 65 9.96 -8.72 3.64
CA LEU A 65 8.73 -8.43 2.91
C LEU A 65 8.91 -8.67 1.41
N THR A 66 7.87 -9.18 0.76
CA THR A 66 7.83 -9.17 -0.71
C THR A 66 7.57 -7.75 -1.22
N LYS A 67 7.65 -7.52 -2.54
CA LYS A 67 7.38 -6.21 -3.15
C LYS A 67 5.95 -5.73 -2.87
N GLU A 68 5.00 -6.64 -2.94
CA GLU A 68 3.57 -6.39 -2.69
C GLU A 68 3.34 -6.05 -1.21
N GLU A 69 3.93 -6.84 -0.30
CA GLU A 69 3.84 -6.61 1.14
C GLU A 69 4.50 -5.30 1.56
N THR A 70 5.61 -4.91 0.91
CA THR A 70 6.29 -3.63 1.15
C THR A 70 5.39 -2.45 0.77
N ARG A 71 4.72 -2.53 -0.39
CA ARG A 71 3.76 -1.49 -0.81
C ARG A 71 2.61 -1.33 0.16
N VAL A 72 2.03 -2.44 0.63
CA VAL A 72 0.96 -2.42 1.65
C VAL A 72 1.47 -1.87 2.97
N PHE A 73 2.69 -2.22 3.38
CA PHE A 73 3.30 -1.72 4.60
C PHE A 73 3.48 -0.19 4.58
N GLU A 74 4.09 0.35 3.52
CA GLU A 74 4.34 1.80 3.41
C GLU A 74 3.05 2.60 3.29
N SER A 75 2.12 2.18 2.42
CA SER A 75 0.81 2.84 2.29
C SER A 75 0.03 2.87 3.61
N ALA A 76 0.05 1.78 4.39
CA ALA A 76 -0.58 1.75 5.70
C ALA A 76 0.11 2.70 6.70
N ARG A 77 1.44 2.80 6.68
CA ARG A 77 2.18 3.76 7.52
C ARG A 77 1.85 5.20 7.16
N GLU A 78 1.84 5.52 5.87
CA GLU A 78 1.50 6.85 5.37
C GLU A 78 0.08 7.24 5.74
N SER A 79 -0.89 6.33 5.56
CA SER A 79 -2.28 6.52 5.96
C SER A 79 -2.39 6.80 7.47
N MET A 80 -1.70 6.01 8.30
CA MET A 80 -1.69 6.20 9.74
C MET A 80 -1.01 7.50 10.17
N ALA A 81 0.06 7.91 9.49
CA ALA A 81 0.73 9.18 9.72
C ALA A 81 -0.16 10.38 9.35
N ALA A 82 -0.82 10.32 8.19
CA ALA A 82 -1.79 11.31 7.76
C ALA A 82 -2.97 11.38 8.73
N PHE A 83 -3.50 10.24 9.17
CA PHE A 83 -4.58 10.16 10.15
C PHE A 83 -4.18 10.74 11.50
N LYS A 84 -2.99 10.42 12.02
CA LYS A 84 -2.47 11.01 13.27
C LYS A 84 -2.30 12.53 13.14
N LYS A 85 -1.78 13.03 12.01
CA LYS A 85 -1.67 14.47 11.72
C LYS A 85 -3.04 15.16 11.65
N TRP A 86 -4.02 14.52 11.02
CA TRP A 86 -5.39 15.00 10.97
C TRP A 86 -6.03 15.04 12.37
N ARG A 87 -5.91 13.95 13.13
CA ARG A 87 -6.46 13.82 14.49
C ARG A 87 -5.83 14.83 15.46
N ALA A 88 -4.53 15.09 15.37
CA ALA A 88 -3.83 16.07 16.18
C ALA A 88 -4.18 17.54 15.82
N GLY A 89 -5.12 17.77 14.90
CA GLY A 89 -5.56 19.11 14.52
C GLY A 89 -4.56 19.80 13.60
N GLY A 90 -4.04 19.10 12.58
CA GLY A 90 -3.13 19.66 11.59
C GLY A 90 -3.63 20.96 10.94
N VAL A 91 -2.68 21.76 10.42
CA VAL A 91 -2.84 23.12 9.87
C VAL A 91 -4.28 23.46 9.43
N ARG A 92 -4.92 24.35 10.19
CA ARG A 92 -6.16 25.08 9.83
C ARG A 92 -6.14 25.40 8.34
N LEU A 93 -7.16 24.91 7.61
CA LEU A 93 -7.51 25.23 6.22
C LEU A 93 -6.46 26.07 5.46
N GLN A 94 -5.66 25.41 4.61
CA GLN A 94 -4.76 26.14 3.71
C GLN A 94 -5.56 26.87 2.64
N LYS A 95 -5.26 28.15 2.43
CA LYS A 95 -5.88 28.97 1.38
C LYS A 95 -5.55 28.36 0.02
N ALA A 96 -6.59 27.96 -0.73
CA ALA A 96 -6.41 27.44 -2.07
C ALA A 96 -5.75 28.51 -2.97
N THR A 97 -4.85 28.09 -3.86
CA THR A 97 -4.12 28.99 -4.78
C THR A 97 -5.04 29.84 -5.65
N ILE A 98 -6.28 29.40 -5.87
CA ILE A 98 -7.34 30.13 -6.58
C ILE A 98 -7.86 31.36 -5.82
N LEU A 99 -7.79 31.37 -4.48
CA LEU A 99 -8.29 32.46 -3.63
C LEU A 99 -7.32 33.67 -3.57
N GLY A 100 -6.16 33.58 -4.21
CA GLY A 100 -5.17 34.67 -4.29
C GLY A 100 -5.17 35.45 -5.60
N ARG A 101 -5.80 34.94 -6.67
CA ARG A 101 -5.79 35.60 -7.98
C ARG A 101 -6.93 36.61 -8.08
N LYS A 102 -6.60 37.89 -7.90
CA LYS A 102 -7.46 39.02 -8.26
C LYS A 102 -7.83 38.88 -9.75
N ARG A 103 -9.12 38.80 -10.04
CA ARG A 103 -9.67 38.74 -11.42
C ARG A 103 -9.17 39.99 -12.16
N LYS A 104 -8.50 39.84 -13.31
CA LYS A 104 -8.19 40.99 -14.19
C LYS A 104 -9.52 41.44 -14.80
N THR A 105 -10.01 42.61 -14.38
CA THR A 105 -11.13 43.28 -15.02
C THR A 105 -10.69 43.64 -16.44
N LYS A 106 -11.28 43.01 -17.46
CA LYS A 106 -11.22 43.52 -18.83
C LYS A 106 -12.10 44.78 -18.81
N LEU A 107 -11.51 45.96 -18.93
CA LEU A 107 -12.26 47.18 -19.22
C LEU A 107 -12.92 46.94 -20.59
N LEU A 108 -14.25 47.00 -20.62
CA LEU A 108 -15.00 47.15 -21.86
C LEU A 108 -14.81 48.59 -22.30
N ASP A 109 -14.11 48.80 -23.42
CA ASP A 109 -14.22 50.03 -24.19
C ASP A 109 -15.69 50.23 -24.56
N GLY A 110 -16.28 51.29 -24.05
CA GLY A 110 -17.65 51.71 -24.35
C GLY A 110 -17.75 52.43 -25.70
N PRO A 111 -18.95 52.47 -26.32
CA PRO A 111 -19.14 52.86 -27.70
C PRO A 111 -19.16 54.39 -27.93
N SER A 112 -18.85 54.72 -29.17
CA SER A 112 -18.89 56.01 -29.88
C SER A 112 -20.03 56.95 -29.46
N THR A 113 -19.68 58.23 -29.24
CA THR A 113 -20.60 59.38 -29.15
C THR A 113 -20.83 60.03 -30.53
N PRO A 114 -21.91 60.84 -30.71
CA PRO A 114 -22.72 60.92 -31.93
C PRO A 114 -22.10 61.66 -33.12
#